data_AF-A0A8R7PBG1-F1
#
_entry.id   AF-A0A8R7PBG1-F1
#
_cell.length_a   1.000
_cell.length_b   1.000
_cell.length_c   1.000
_cell.angle_alpha   90.00
_cell.angle_beta   90.00
_cell.angle_gamma   90.00
#
_symmetry.space_group_name_H-M   'P 1'
#
loop_
_entity.id
_entity.type
_entity.pdbx_description
1 polymer ?
#
loop_
_entity_poly.entity_id
_entity_poly.type
_entity_poly.pdbx_seq_one_letter_code
_entity_poly.pdbx_strand_id
1 'polypeptide(L)'
;MVGRSSLPDGALFLGLDSSTQSVKATVLSNELIIVASETVNFDSELPHYKTEGGVYRDPTDDGRIYSPTIMWVEALELLLEKLKPKINFSKVVAVSGSGQQHGSVYWKKGGQAVLSSLDPGKSLASQLKDAFSTMDSPIWMDSSTTKQCREIENAVGGALELSKLTGSRAYERFTGPQIRKIYQTAPHIYENTERISLVSSFMASILAGCYASIDETDGAGMNLMDINKRTWSKAVLEVHPLSV
;
A
#
# COMPACT_ATOMS: atom_id res chain seq x y z
N MET A 1 -25.25 32.37 -1.57
CA MET A 1 -23.85 32.45 -2.03
C MET A 1 -23.02 31.83 -0.91
N VAL A 2 -22.70 30.54 -1.00
CA VAL A 2 -21.83 29.88 -0.01
C VAL A 2 -20.42 30.39 -0.29
N GLY A 3 -19.84 31.14 0.65
CA GLY A 3 -18.51 31.72 0.47
C GLY A 3 -17.51 30.63 0.12
N ARG A 4 -16.83 30.75 -1.03
CA ARG A 4 -15.65 29.94 -1.30
C ARG A 4 -14.66 30.26 -0.18
N SER A 5 -14.37 29.30 0.68
CA SER A 5 -13.23 29.42 1.59
C SER A 5 -11.98 29.56 0.72
N SER A 6 -11.42 30.76 0.64
CA SER A 6 -10.12 30.97 0.02
C SER A 6 -9.09 30.17 0.82
N LEU A 7 -8.22 29.44 0.12
CA LEU A 7 -7.10 28.74 0.76
C LEU A 7 -6.24 29.75 1.55
N PRO A 8 -5.61 29.35 2.67
CA PRO A 8 -4.66 30.20 3.37
C PRO A 8 -3.54 30.68 2.45
N ASP A 9 -3.04 31.89 2.68
CA ASP A 9 -1.92 32.44 1.90
C ASP A 9 -0.66 31.56 2.04
N GLY A 10 -0.12 31.16 0.88
CA GLY A 10 1.02 30.25 0.80
C GLY A 10 0.70 28.81 1.19
N ALA A 11 -0.57 28.37 1.09
CA ALA A 11 -0.96 26.98 1.26
C ALA A 11 -0.10 26.05 0.38
N LEU A 12 0.29 24.93 0.96
CA LEU A 12 1.09 23.89 0.33
C LEU A 12 0.30 22.59 0.22
N PHE A 13 0.56 21.84 -0.84
CA PHE A 13 -0.02 20.52 -1.10
C PHE A 13 1.11 19.51 -1.25
N LEU A 14 1.09 18.45 -0.43
CA LEU A 14 2.10 17.40 -0.46
C LEU A 14 1.59 16.20 -1.28
N GLY A 15 2.28 15.90 -2.38
CA GLY A 15 2.10 14.69 -3.16
C GLY A 15 3.19 13.67 -2.86
N LEU A 16 2.82 12.44 -2.54
CA LEU A 16 3.74 11.33 -2.34
C LEU A 16 3.67 10.30 -3.47
N ASP A 17 4.78 9.62 -3.74
CA ASP A 17 4.82 8.44 -4.62
C ASP A 17 5.66 7.35 -3.97
N SER A 18 5.00 6.29 -3.48
CA SER A 18 5.65 5.09 -2.93
C SER A 18 5.84 4.05 -4.03
N SER A 19 6.91 4.21 -4.79
CA SER A 19 7.28 3.35 -5.92
C SER A 19 8.04 2.09 -5.49
N THR A 20 8.44 1.25 -6.45
CA THR A 20 9.20 0.02 -6.19
C THR A 20 10.63 0.29 -5.71
N GLN A 21 11.26 1.39 -6.15
CA GLN A 21 12.67 1.68 -5.88
C GLN A 21 12.89 2.86 -4.93
N SER A 22 11.84 3.63 -4.64
CA SER A 22 11.95 4.85 -3.83
C SER A 22 10.60 5.31 -3.29
N VAL A 23 10.62 6.15 -2.25
CA VAL A 23 9.49 7.05 -1.94
C VAL A 23 9.89 8.47 -2.34
N LYS A 24 8.99 9.17 -3.04
CA LYS A 24 9.20 10.54 -3.51
C LYS A 24 8.16 11.48 -2.93
N ALA A 25 8.54 12.73 -2.77
CA ALA A 25 7.64 13.81 -2.43
C ALA A 25 7.76 14.97 -3.42
N THR A 26 6.62 15.57 -3.76
CA THR A 26 6.52 16.83 -4.49
C THR A 26 5.59 17.75 -3.73
N VAL A 27 6.02 18.98 -3.50
CA VAL A 27 5.26 19.99 -2.77
C VAL A 27 4.87 21.10 -3.74
N LEU A 28 3.57 21.37 -3.84
CA LEU A 28 3.00 22.39 -4.72
C LEU A 28 2.51 23.59 -3.90
N SER A 29 2.67 24.80 -4.45
CA SER A 29 1.95 25.99 -3.96
C SER A 29 0.48 25.99 -4.42
N ASN A 30 -0.30 26.95 -3.92
CA ASN A 30 -1.66 27.25 -4.37
C ASN A 30 -1.73 27.70 -5.84
N GLU A 31 -0.62 28.12 -6.45
CA GLU A 31 -0.49 28.38 -7.89
C GLU A 31 -0.11 27.13 -8.70
N LEU A 32 -0.07 25.94 -8.07
CA LEU A 32 0.33 24.66 -8.68
C LEU A 32 1.79 24.63 -9.16
N ILE A 33 2.65 25.43 -8.53
CA ILE A 33 4.09 25.45 -8.81
C ILE A 33 4.80 24.52 -7.82
N ILE A 34 5.72 23.70 -8.32
CA ILE A 34 6.58 22.87 -7.48
C ILE A 34 7.54 23.77 -6.70
N VAL A 35 7.42 23.77 -5.37
CA VAL A 35 8.29 24.56 -4.47
C VAL A 35 9.36 23.71 -3.79
N ALA A 36 9.15 22.40 -3.70
CA ALA A 36 10.14 21.45 -3.21
C ALA A 36 9.86 20.05 -3.74
N SER A 37 10.93 19.27 -3.94
CA SER A 37 10.85 17.83 -4.19
C SER A 37 11.97 17.13 -3.44
N GLU A 38 11.68 15.90 -3.02
CA GLU A 38 12.62 15.00 -2.38
C GLU A 38 12.38 13.55 -2.81
N THR A 39 13.40 12.72 -2.64
CA THR A 39 13.34 11.29 -2.95
C THR A 39 14.23 10.53 -1.99
N VAL A 40 13.77 9.36 -1.54
CA VAL A 40 14.57 8.39 -0.81
C VAL A 40 14.66 7.12 -1.66
N ASN A 41 15.84 6.83 -2.19
CA ASN A 41 16.10 5.63 -2.98
C ASN A 41 16.47 4.46 -2.06
N PHE A 42 15.75 3.34 -2.15
CA PHE A 42 15.83 2.26 -1.16
C PHE A 42 17.23 1.65 -1.06
N ASP A 43 17.82 1.23 -2.17
CA ASP A 43 19.09 0.50 -2.13
C ASP A 43 20.27 1.38 -1.68
N SER A 44 20.26 2.67 -2.05
CA SER A 44 21.37 3.58 -1.74
C SER A 44 21.24 4.28 -0.39
N GLU A 45 20.01 4.60 0.04
CA GLU A 45 19.76 5.37 1.26
C GLU A 45 19.32 4.49 2.44
N LEU A 46 18.86 3.25 2.19
CA LEU A 46 18.53 2.26 3.20
C LEU A 46 19.27 0.91 2.96
N PRO A 47 20.61 0.93 2.79
CA PRO A 47 21.38 -0.24 2.35
C PRO A 47 21.36 -1.41 3.34
N HIS A 48 20.95 -1.19 4.59
CA HIS A 48 20.81 -2.26 5.60
C HIS A 48 19.72 -3.27 5.26
N TYR A 49 18.74 -2.90 4.42
CA TYR A 49 17.79 -3.87 3.88
C TYR A 49 18.41 -4.74 2.78
N LYS A 50 19.52 -4.36 2.14
CA LYS A 50 20.19 -5.18 1.11
C LYS A 50 19.26 -5.61 -0.05
N THR A 51 18.32 -4.75 -0.41
CA THR A 51 17.47 -4.95 -1.58
C THR A 51 18.24 -4.73 -2.87
N GLU A 52 17.73 -5.29 -3.98
CA GLU A 52 18.21 -4.98 -5.33
C GLU A 52 17.04 -4.53 -6.20
N GLY A 53 17.00 -3.23 -6.48
CA GLY A 53 15.86 -2.54 -7.07
C GLY A 53 14.70 -2.37 -6.09
N GLY A 54 14.97 -2.29 -4.77
CA GLY A 54 13.95 -2.15 -3.73
C GLY A 54 13.19 -3.44 -3.39
N VAL A 55 13.66 -4.59 -3.87
CA VAL A 55 12.95 -5.87 -3.73
C VAL A 55 13.90 -7.00 -3.34
N TYR A 56 13.31 -8.07 -2.82
CA TYR A 56 13.90 -9.40 -2.74
C TYR A 56 13.26 -10.32 -3.75
N ARG A 57 14.06 -11.23 -4.31
CA ARG A 57 13.64 -12.32 -5.19
C ARG A 57 13.88 -13.61 -4.42
N ASP A 58 12.82 -14.36 -4.14
CA ASP A 58 12.94 -15.60 -3.38
C ASP A 58 13.53 -16.70 -4.26
N PRO A 59 14.72 -17.25 -3.95
CA PRO A 59 15.30 -18.34 -4.75
C PRO A 59 14.58 -19.69 -4.54
N THR A 60 13.69 -19.79 -3.54
CA THR A 60 13.01 -21.03 -3.15
C THR A 60 11.56 -21.11 -3.64
N ASP A 61 11.00 -20.00 -4.13
CA ASP A 61 9.61 -19.90 -4.61
C ASP A 61 9.60 -19.14 -5.94
N ASP A 62 9.43 -19.86 -7.03
CA ASP A 62 9.56 -19.33 -8.39
C ASP A 62 8.59 -18.16 -8.65
N GLY A 63 9.15 -17.05 -9.12
CA GLY A 63 8.41 -15.81 -9.35
C GLY A 63 8.00 -15.03 -8.10
N ARG A 64 8.36 -15.46 -6.88
CA ARG A 64 8.02 -14.73 -5.65
C ARG A 64 8.93 -13.51 -5.50
N ILE A 65 8.32 -12.32 -5.48
CA ILE A 65 9.02 -11.04 -5.37
C ILE A 65 8.29 -10.15 -4.36
N TYR A 66 9.03 -9.65 -3.37
CA TYR A 66 8.48 -8.88 -2.27
C TYR A 66 9.42 -7.77 -1.82
N SER A 67 8.89 -6.79 -1.10
CA SER A 67 9.68 -5.76 -0.42
C SER A 67 9.45 -5.83 1.09
N PRO A 68 10.44 -5.48 1.92
CA PRO A 68 10.22 -5.34 3.36
C PRO A 68 9.22 -4.22 3.64
N THR A 69 8.08 -4.51 4.28
CA THR A 69 7.07 -3.50 4.64
C THR A 69 7.67 -2.36 5.45
N ILE A 70 8.55 -2.69 6.41
CA ILE A 70 9.15 -1.70 7.32
C ILE A 70 10.14 -0.76 6.61
N MET A 71 10.71 -1.17 5.48
CA MET A 71 11.57 -0.31 4.65
C MET A 71 10.79 0.89 4.11
N TRP A 72 9.52 0.68 3.73
CA TRP A 72 8.65 1.77 3.27
C TRP A 72 8.33 2.77 4.39
N VAL A 73 8.18 2.29 5.64
CA VAL A 73 7.98 3.15 6.82
C VAL A 73 9.21 4.02 7.07
N GLU A 74 10.40 3.40 7.08
CA GLU A 74 11.66 4.11 7.29
C GLU A 74 11.95 5.10 6.15
N ALA A 75 11.64 4.74 4.91
CA ALA A 75 11.79 5.63 3.76
C ALA A 75 10.88 6.86 3.85
N LEU A 76 9.63 6.70 4.29
CA LEU A 76 8.71 7.82 4.50
C LEU A 76 9.22 8.77 5.59
N GLU A 77 9.69 8.24 6.71
CA GLU A 77 10.28 9.04 7.79
C GLU A 77 11.48 9.85 7.30
N LEU A 78 12.43 9.19 6.63
CA LEU A 78 13.61 9.84 6.07
C LEU A 78 13.24 10.92 5.04
N LEU A 79 12.23 10.65 4.20
CA LEU A 79 11.73 11.60 3.21
C LEU A 79 11.17 12.87 3.88
N LEU A 80 10.40 12.72 4.96
CA LEU A 80 9.84 13.85 5.70
C LEU A 80 10.93 14.67 6.40
N GLU A 81 11.96 14.03 6.96
CA GLU A 81 13.12 14.72 7.53
C GLU A 81 13.92 15.49 6.47
N LYS A 82 14.08 14.94 5.25
CA LYS A 82 14.71 15.66 4.11
C LYS A 82 13.88 16.87 3.65
N LEU A 83 12.55 16.82 3.78
CA LEU A 83 11.66 17.93 3.44
C LEU A 83 11.62 19.04 4.49
N LYS A 84 11.82 18.71 5.77
CA LYS A 84 11.75 19.63 6.91
C LYS A 84 12.55 20.93 6.77
N PRO A 85 13.78 20.95 6.24
CA PRO A 85 14.49 22.21 6.00
C PRO A 85 14.01 22.97 4.74
N LYS A 86 13.20 22.35 3.87
CA LYS A 86 12.77 22.92 2.58
C LYS A 86 11.40 23.58 2.62
N ILE A 87 10.52 23.14 3.52
CA ILE A 87 9.13 23.63 3.58
C ILE A 87 8.71 23.92 5.01
N ASN A 88 7.70 24.77 5.17
CA ASN A 88 7.00 24.92 6.43
C ASN A 88 5.78 23.98 6.46
N PHE A 89 5.89 22.86 7.19
CA PHE A 89 4.81 21.87 7.31
C PHE A 89 3.49 22.44 7.85
N SER A 90 3.52 23.53 8.64
CA SER A 90 2.27 24.19 9.09
C SER A 90 1.44 24.80 7.96
N LYS A 91 2.04 24.97 6.77
CA LYS A 91 1.34 25.44 5.57
C LYS A 91 0.78 24.30 4.71
N VAL A 92 1.09 23.04 5.01
CA VAL A 92 0.56 21.90 4.25
C VAL A 92 -0.90 21.70 4.62
N VAL A 93 -1.81 22.03 3.71
CA VAL A 93 -3.26 21.98 3.94
C VAL A 93 -3.88 20.66 3.50
N ALA A 94 -3.20 19.91 2.63
CA ALA A 94 -3.62 18.60 2.19
C ALA A 94 -2.42 17.74 1.78
N VAL A 95 -2.57 16.44 1.96
CA VAL A 95 -1.63 15.41 1.51
C VAL A 95 -2.39 14.34 0.74
N SER A 96 -1.79 13.85 -0.33
CA SER A 96 -2.26 12.68 -1.08
C SER A 96 -1.05 12.00 -1.73
N GLY A 97 -1.25 10.85 -2.38
CA GLY A 97 -0.17 10.21 -3.09
C GLY A 97 -0.56 8.95 -3.85
N SER A 98 0.42 8.37 -4.51
CA SER A 98 0.37 7.07 -5.15
C SER A 98 1.16 6.03 -4.36
N GLY A 99 0.77 4.77 -4.52
CA GLY A 99 1.58 3.62 -4.17
C GLY A 99 1.72 2.70 -5.37
N GLN A 100 2.81 1.93 -5.44
CA GLN A 100 2.93 0.87 -6.43
C GLN A 100 1.71 -0.07 -6.34
N GLN A 101 1.06 -0.30 -7.46
CA GLN A 101 -0.22 -1.02 -7.50
C GLN A 101 -0.06 -2.48 -7.07
N HIS A 102 -1.18 -3.09 -6.68
CA HIS A 102 -1.34 -4.49 -6.32
C HIS A 102 -0.62 -4.96 -5.05
N GLY A 103 0.48 -4.32 -4.67
CA GLY A 103 1.24 -4.68 -3.48
C GLY A 103 0.39 -4.59 -2.21
N SER A 104 0.61 -5.50 -1.27
CA SER A 104 -0.22 -5.60 -0.06
C SER A 104 0.56 -5.61 1.24
N VAL A 105 -0.04 -5.00 2.25
CA VAL A 105 0.46 -4.95 3.64
C VAL A 105 -0.56 -5.62 4.55
N TYR A 106 -0.05 -6.45 5.46
CA TYR A 106 -0.86 -7.27 6.35
C TYR A 106 -0.65 -6.80 7.80
N TRP A 107 -1.62 -6.04 8.30
CA TRP A 107 -1.58 -5.52 9.66
C TRP A 107 -1.95 -6.61 10.66
N LYS A 108 -1.12 -6.77 11.67
CA LYS A 108 -1.34 -7.72 12.76
C LYS A 108 -2.52 -7.28 13.63
N LYS A 109 -3.17 -8.23 14.30
CA LYS A 109 -4.10 -7.97 15.41
C LYS A 109 -3.50 -7.00 16.43
N GLY A 110 -4.20 -5.90 16.70
CA GLY A 110 -3.73 -4.79 17.53
C GLY A 110 -2.92 -3.72 16.78
N GLY A 111 -2.71 -3.86 15.47
CA GLY A 111 -1.98 -2.92 14.63
C GLY A 111 -2.63 -1.53 14.61
N GLN A 112 -3.97 -1.46 14.61
CA GLN A 112 -4.70 -0.19 14.69
C GLN A 112 -4.39 0.55 15.98
N ALA A 113 -4.26 -0.17 17.11
CA ALA A 113 -3.94 0.43 18.40
C ALA A 113 -2.55 1.07 18.36
N VAL A 114 -1.54 0.34 17.86
CA VAL A 114 -0.17 0.87 17.67
C VAL A 114 -0.17 2.11 16.77
N LEU A 115 -0.87 2.04 15.63
CA LEU A 115 -0.95 3.14 14.67
C LEU A 115 -1.61 4.39 15.24
N SER A 116 -2.63 4.23 16.10
CA SER A 116 -3.34 5.33 16.75
C SER A 116 -2.62 5.94 17.95
N SER A 117 -1.56 5.29 18.44
CA SER A 117 -0.82 5.70 19.64
C SER A 117 0.65 5.99 19.35
N LEU A 118 0.96 6.47 18.15
CA LEU A 118 2.33 6.83 17.77
C LEU A 118 2.86 7.99 18.62
N ASP A 119 4.08 7.81 19.13
CA ASP A 119 4.84 8.78 19.91
C ASP A 119 5.73 9.61 18.96
N PRO A 120 5.54 10.94 18.85
CA PRO A 120 6.34 11.79 17.97
C PRO A 120 7.81 11.91 18.41
N GLY A 121 8.17 11.47 19.62
CA GLY A 121 9.55 11.41 20.10
C GLY A 121 10.33 10.16 19.67
N LYS A 122 9.70 9.21 18.96
CA LYS A 122 10.30 7.94 18.53
C LYS A 122 10.18 7.74 17.03
N SER A 123 11.08 6.97 16.44
CA SER A 123 11.01 6.68 15.01
C SER A 123 9.80 5.83 14.66
N LEU A 124 9.17 6.09 13.52
CA LEU A 124 8.03 5.31 13.00
C LEU A 124 8.39 3.84 12.85
N ALA A 125 9.58 3.55 12.27
CA ALA A 125 10.02 2.18 12.06
C ALA A 125 10.16 1.40 13.38
N SER A 126 10.66 2.03 14.45
CA SER A 126 10.78 1.36 15.76
C SER A 126 9.43 1.02 16.40
N GLN A 127 8.40 1.82 16.11
CA GLN A 127 7.05 1.67 16.66
C GLN A 127 6.20 0.69 15.86
N LEU A 128 6.35 0.67 14.53
CA LEU A 128 5.53 -0.13 13.62
C LEU A 128 6.13 -1.50 13.29
N LYS A 129 7.38 -1.80 13.67
CA LYS A 129 8.02 -3.10 13.40
C LYS A 129 7.25 -4.33 13.93
N ASP A 130 6.39 -4.16 14.93
CA ASP A 130 5.61 -5.27 15.50
C ASP A 130 4.12 -5.20 15.11
N ALA A 131 3.75 -4.25 14.25
CA ALA A 131 2.37 -3.98 13.82
C ALA A 131 1.95 -4.79 12.58
N PHE A 132 2.85 -5.57 11.98
CA PHE A 132 2.59 -6.36 10.77
C PHE A 132 2.63 -7.86 11.07
N SER A 133 1.73 -8.63 10.45
CA SER A 133 1.68 -10.09 10.60
C SER A 133 2.74 -10.78 9.74
N THR A 134 3.22 -10.08 8.70
CA THR A 134 4.40 -10.42 7.91
C THR A 134 5.12 -9.14 7.51
N MET A 135 6.44 -9.21 7.37
CA MET A 135 7.26 -8.12 6.80
C MET A 135 7.41 -8.25 5.29
N ASP A 136 7.01 -9.39 4.73
CA ASP A 136 7.19 -9.69 3.31
C ASP A 136 5.94 -9.24 2.56
N SER A 137 5.97 -8.01 2.05
CA SER A 137 4.88 -7.49 1.21
C SER A 137 5.08 -7.93 -0.24
N PRO A 138 4.23 -8.80 -0.81
CA PRO A 138 4.27 -9.08 -2.23
C PRO A 138 4.00 -7.80 -3.02
N ILE A 139 4.66 -7.63 -4.16
CA ILE A 139 4.56 -6.43 -4.99
C ILE A 139 4.09 -6.76 -6.41
N TRP A 140 3.91 -5.75 -7.25
CA TRP A 140 3.41 -5.90 -8.63
C TRP A 140 4.26 -6.82 -9.52
N MET A 141 5.52 -7.05 -9.17
CA MET A 141 6.44 -7.92 -9.90
C MET A 141 6.23 -9.41 -9.59
N ASP A 142 5.49 -9.76 -8.54
CA ASP A 142 5.29 -11.14 -8.13
C ASP A 142 4.44 -11.91 -9.16
N SER A 143 4.94 -13.07 -9.58
CA SER A 143 4.28 -13.96 -10.54
C SER A 143 4.05 -15.37 -9.99
N SER A 144 4.03 -15.53 -8.67
CA SER A 144 4.12 -16.83 -7.99
C SER A 144 2.76 -17.47 -7.64
N THR A 145 1.67 -16.93 -8.17
CA THR A 145 0.29 -17.27 -7.76
C THR A 145 -0.58 -17.83 -8.88
N THR A 146 0.01 -18.38 -9.95
CA THR A 146 -0.75 -18.94 -11.09
C THR A 146 -1.77 -19.99 -10.66
N LYS A 147 -1.45 -20.80 -9.63
CA LYS A 147 -2.40 -21.76 -9.04
C LYS A 147 -3.63 -21.05 -8.48
N GLN A 148 -3.44 -20.01 -7.68
CA GLN A 148 -4.52 -19.22 -7.07
C GLN A 148 -5.34 -18.48 -8.12
N CYS A 149 -4.71 -17.95 -9.17
CA CYS A 149 -5.41 -17.33 -10.30
C CYS A 149 -6.43 -18.29 -10.92
N ARG A 150 -6.00 -19.53 -11.22
CA ARG A 150 -6.88 -20.56 -11.81
C ARG A 150 -8.01 -20.96 -10.86
N GLU A 151 -7.73 -21.08 -9.56
CA GLU A 151 -8.74 -21.39 -8.56
C GLU A 151 -9.81 -20.29 -8.47
N ILE A 152 -9.41 -19.01 -8.50
CA ILE A 152 -10.33 -17.88 -8.49
C ILE A 152 -11.17 -17.83 -9.76
N GLU A 153 -10.54 -17.94 -10.94
CA GLU A 153 -11.27 -17.98 -12.21
C GLU A 153 -12.30 -19.12 -12.21
N ASN A 154 -11.92 -20.35 -11.81
CA ASN A 154 -12.82 -21.48 -11.77
C ASN A 154 -14.00 -21.29 -10.79
N ALA A 155 -13.75 -20.69 -9.62
CA ALA A 155 -14.76 -20.51 -8.60
C ALA A 155 -15.86 -19.50 -9.00
N VAL A 156 -15.56 -18.55 -9.90
CA VAL A 156 -16.51 -17.52 -10.35
C VAL A 156 -17.09 -17.78 -11.75
N GLY A 157 -16.86 -18.97 -12.32
CA GLY A 157 -17.39 -19.36 -13.64
C GLY A 157 -16.48 -19.05 -14.83
N GLY A 158 -15.21 -18.71 -14.58
CA GLY A 158 -14.15 -18.56 -15.58
C GLY A 158 -13.56 -17.16 -15.67
N ALA A 159 -12.48 -17.03 -16.45
CA ALA A 159 -11.74 -15.79 -16.65
C ALA A 159 -12.60 -14.61 -17.16
N LEU A 160 -13.55 -14.89 -18.07
CA LEU A 160 -14.43 -13.86 -18.63
C LEU A 160 -15.42 -13.33 -17.59
N GLU A 161 -15.99 -14.20 -16.75
CA GLU A 161 -16.93 -13.79 -15.71
C GLU A 161 -16.22 -13.00 -14.61
N LEU A 162 -15.01 -13.42 -14.23
CA LEU A 162 -14.15 -12.62 -13.34
C LEU A 162 -13.88 -11.24 -13.95
N SER A 163 -13.55 -11.17 -15.25
CA SER A 163 -13.26 -9.90 -15.91
C SER A 163 -14.47 -8.97 -16.03
N LYS A 164 -15.67 -9.50 -16.26
CA LYS A 164 -16.91 -8.69 -16.24
C LYS A 164 -17.17 -8.10 -14.87
N LEU A 165 -16.84 -8.84 -13.82
CA LEU A 165 -17.07 -8.47 -12.44
C LEU A 165 -16.03 -7.48 -11.92
N THR A 166 -14.74 -7.76 -12.14
CA THR A 166 -13.62 -7.00 -11.54
C THR A 166 -12.82 -6.17 -12.54
N GLY A 167 -13.22 -6.14 -13.81
CA GLY A 167 -12.51 -5.41 -14.87
C GLY A 167 -11.27 -6.11 -15.43
N SER A 168 -10.92 -7.31 -14.94
CA SER A 168 -9.76 -8.08 -15.41
C SER A 168 -9.94 -9.56 -15.09
N ARG A 169 -9.36 -10.43 -15.92
CA ARG A 169 -9.14 -11.83 -15.54
C ARG A 169 -8.17 -11.94 -14.37
N ALA A 170 -7.89 -13.14 -13.88
CA ALA A 170 -6.93 -13.29 -12.78
C ALA A 170 -5.50 -13.09 -13.30
N TYR A 171 -4.72 -12.29 -12.59
CA TYR A 171 -3.30 -12.06 -12.84
C TYR A 171 -2.52 -12.26 -11.55
N GLU A 172 -1.33 -12.84 -11.65
CA GLU A 172 -0.59 -13.32 -10.48
C GLU A 172 -0.26 -12.22 -9.48
N ARG A 173 0.08 -11.03 -9.99
CA ARG A 173 0.39 -9.87 -9.15
C ARG A 173 -0.83 -9.28 -8.43
N PHE A 174 -2.06 -9.56 -8.89
CA PHE A 174 -3.25 -8.95 -8.31
C PHE A 174 -3.42 -9.42 -6.87
N THR A 175 -3.95 -8.52 -6.04
CA THR A 175 -3.89 -8.69 -4.59
C THR A 175 -4.71 -9.88 -4.09
N GLY A 176 -5.86 -10.19 -4.71
CA GLY A 176 -6.68 -11.36 -4.37
C GLY A 176 -5.89 -12.68 -4.45
N PRO A 177 -5.29 -13.02 -5.60
CA PRO A 177 -4.38 -14.18 -5.71
C PRO A 177 -3.26 -14.21 -4.66
N GLN A 178 -2.62 -13.07 -4.35
CA GLN A 178 -1.57 -12.97 -3.33
C GLN A 178 -2.10 -13.27 -1.92
N ILE A 179 -3.24 -12.69 -1.55
CA ILE A 179 -3.93 -12.96 -0.28
C ILE A 179 -4.28 -14.45 -0.18
N ARG A 180 -4.80 -15.04 -1.26
CA ARG A 180 -5.15 -16.47 -1.29
C ARG A 180 -3.93 -17.36 -1.08
N LYS A 181 -2.78 -17.01 -1.66
CA LYS A 181 -1.53 -17.75 -1.46
C LYS A 181 -1.12 -17.72 0.01
N ILE A 182 -1.09 -16.54 0.64
CA ILE A 182 -0.76 -16.42 2.07
C ILE A 182 -1.73 -17.22 2.94
N TYR A 183 -3.03 -17.16 2.67
CA TYR A 183 -4.00 -18.00 3.38
C TYR A 183 -3.69 -19.51 3.25
N GLN A 184 -3.33 -19.98 2.06
CA GLN A 184 -3.07 -21.40 1.81
C GLN A 184 -1.71 -21.89 2.33
N THR A 185 -0.67 -21.07 2.28
CA THR A 185 0.71 -21.48 2.59
C THR A 185 1.19 -21.02 3.96
N ALA A 186 0.62 -19.94 4.49
CA ALA A 186 0.96 -19.36 5.79
C ALA A 186 -0.31 -18.93 6.56
N PRO A 187 -1.23 -19.86 6.87
CA PRO A 187 -2.51 -19.53 7.50
C PRO A 187 -2.36 -18.77 8.82
N HIS A 188 -1.31 -19.04 9.60
CA HIS A 188 -1.02 -18.31 10.84
C HIS A 188 -0.79 -16.80 10.63
N ILE A 189 -0.20 -16.38 9.50
CA ILE A 189 -0.04 -14.96 9.14
C ILE A 189 -1.43 -14.36 8.89
N TYR A 190 -2.24 -15.05 8.09
CA TYR A 190 -3.59 -14.61 7.76
C TYR A 190 -4.49 -14.51 8.99
N GLU A 191 -4.52 -15.54 9.84
CA GLU A 191 -5.30 -15.59 11.08
C GLU A 191 -4.89 -14.51 12.10
N ASN A 192 -3.63 -14.09 12.06
CA ASN A 192 -3.09 -13.01 12.89
C ASN A 192 -3.23 -11.63 12.23
N THR A 193 -3.78 -11.54 11.02
CA THR A 193 -4.03 -10.29 10.30
C THR A 193 -5.41 -9.74 10.68
N GLU A 194 -5.49 -8.46 11.03
CA GLU A 194 -6.78 -7.77 11.26
C GLU A 194 -7.19 -6.85 10.11
N ARG A 195 -6.22 -6.40 9.30
CA ARG A 195 -6.46 -5.52 8.16
C ARG A 195 -5.45 -5.79 7.04
N ILE A 196 -5.92 -5.76 5.80
CA ILE A 196 -5.07 -5.80 4.60
C ILE A 196 -5.21 -4.47 3.88
N SER A 197 -4.08 -3.86 3.53
CA SER A 197 -4.00 -2.59 2.81
C SER A 197 -3.28 -2.78 1.48
N LEU A 198 -3.64 -2.00 0.46
CA LEU A 198 -2.74 -1.74 -0.67
C LEU A 198 -1.66 -0.74 -0.26
N VAL A 199 -0.51 -0.71 -0.95
CA VAL A 199 0.60 0.22 -0.65
C VAL A 199 0.13 1.68 -0.56
N SER A 200 -0.80 2.08 -1.44
CA SER A 200 -1.46 3.40 -1.41
C SER A 200 -2.18 3.67 -0.08
N SER A 201 -3.15 2.82 0.27
CA SER A 201 -3.92 2.92 1.52
C SER A 201 -3.06 2.72 2.77
N PHE A 202 -1.98 1.96 2.68
CA PHE A 202 -0.99 1.78 3.75
C PHE A 202 -0.28 3.11 4.06
N MET A 203 0.23 3.79 3.04
CA MET A 203 0.87 5.11 3.20
C MET A 203 -0.11 6.15 3.75
N ALA A 204 -1.34 6.16 3.23
CA ALA A 204 -2.40 7.01 3.76
C ALA A 204 -2.72 6.70 5.24
N SER A 205 -2.67 5.42 5.63
CA SER A 205 -2.93 5.01 7.02
C SER A 205 -1.88 5.53 7.99
N ILE A 206 -0.60 5.48 7.60
CA ILE A 206 0.50 6.03 8.42
C ILE A 206 0.30 7.52 8.65
N LEU A 207 0.03 8.28 7.59
CA LEU A 207 -0.20 9.73 7.68
C LEU A 207 -1.44 10.09 8.51
N ALA A 208 -2.49 9.27 8.43
CA ALA A 208 -3.74 9.50 9.15
C ALA A 208 -3.71 9.04 10.61
N GLY A 209 -2.73 8.23 11.03
CA GLY A 209 -2.71 7.59 12.35
C GLY A 209 -3.87 6.59 12.57
N CYS A 210 -4.49 6.12 11.49
CA CYS A 210 -5.56 5.13 11.51
C CYS A 210 -5.70 4.46 10.13
N TYR A 211 -6.38 3.32 10.04
CA TYR A 211 -6.58 2.66 8.74
C TYR A 211 -7.38 3.53 7.76
N ALA A 212 -6.70 3.93 6.69
CA ALA A 212 -7.34 4.49 5.52
C ALA A 212 -8.08 3.40 4.74
N SER A 213 -9.11 3.84 4.00
CA SER A 213 -9.81 2.97 3.05
C SER A 213 -9.00 2.79 1.78
N ILE A 214 -9.22 1.68 1.09
CA ILE A 214 -8.74 1.49 -0.29
C ILE A 214 -9.67 2.28 -1.21
N ASP A 215 -9.10 3.09 -2.11
CA ASP A 215 -9.90 3.82 -3.09
C ASP A 215 -10.38 2.89 -4.22
N GLU A 216 -11.39 3.33 -4.97
CA GLU A 216 -12.00 2.53 -6.04
C GLU A 216 -11.00 2.21 -7.16
N THR A 217 -10.06 3.11 -7.45
CA THR A 217 -9.11 2.95 -8.56
C THR A 217 -8.10 1.87 -8.27
N ASP A 218 -7.44 1.92 -7.11
CA ASP A 218 -6.46 0.91 -6.74
C ASP A 218 -7.14 -0.41 -6.32
N GLY A 219 -8.34 -0.32 -5.72
CA GLY A 219 -9.17 -1.48 -5.39
C GLY A 219 -9.61 -2.32 -6.60
N ALA A 220 -9.74 -1.71 -7.79
CA ALA A 220 -10.00 -2.43 -9.03
C ALA A 220 -8.84 -3.38 -9.42
N GLY A 221 -7.61 -3.08 -8.98
CA GLY A 221 -6.40 -3.88 -9.25
C GLY A 221 -6.27 -5.14 -8.40
N MET A 222 -7.32 -5.57 -7.70
CA MET A 222 -7.24 -6.66 -6.72
C MET A 222 -7.86 -7.99 -7.18
N ASN A 223 -8.68 -8.00 -8.23
CA ASN A 223 -9.63 -9.10 -8.51
C ASN A 223 -10.58 -9.36 -7.32
N LEU A 224 -11.02 -8.33 -6.59
CA LEU A 224 -11.94 -8.46 -5.45
C LEU A 224 -13.18 -7.55 -5.55
N MET A 225 -13.04 -6.37 -6.18
CA MET A 225 -14.10 -5.38 -6.28
C MET A 225 -15.04 -5.67 -7.46
N ASP A 226 -16.35 -5.53 -7.25
CA ASP A 226 -17.32 -5.37 -8.33
C ASP A 226 -17.22 -3.92 -8.85
N ILE A 227 -16.61 -3.73 -10.03
CA ILE A 227 -16.29 -2.39 -10.54
C ILE A 227 -17.54 -1.60 -10.96
N ASN A 228 -18.66 -2.27 -11.22
CA ASN A 228 -19.91 -1.59 -11.56
C ASN A 228 -20.61 -1.06 -10.31
N LYS A 229 -20.51 -1.81 -9.19
CA LYS A 229 -21.11 -1.42 -7.91
C LYS A 229 -20.18 -0.63 -6.99
N ARG A 230 -18.87 -0.63 -7.27
CA ARG A 230 -17.84 0.00 -6.44
C ARG A 230 -17.85 -0.52 -5.00
N THR A 231 -18.08 -1.83 -4.87
CA THR A 231 -18.12 -2.55 -3.59
C THR A 231 -17.39 -3.87 -3.74
N TRP A 232 -16.90 -4.44 -2.64
CA TRP A 232 -16.33 -5.79 -2.69
C TRP A 232 -17.35 -6.83 -3.17
N SER A 233 -16.92 -7.67 -4.12
CA SER A 233 -17.75 -8.72 -4.67
C SER A 233 -17.83 -9.88 -3.68
N LYS A 234 -18.99 -10.11 -3.07
CA LYS A 234 -19.21 -11.25 -2.17
C LYS A 234 -18.86 -12.59 -2.84
N ALA A 235 -19.25 -12.76 -4.09
CA ALA A 235 -18.97 -13.99 -4.85
C ALA A 235 -17.46 -14.25 -4.97
N VAL A 236 -16.64 -13.20 -5.12
CA VAL A 236 -15.18 -13.37 -5.17
C VAL A 236 -14.61 -13.48 -3.76
N LEU A 237 -15.08 -12.66 -2.82
CA LEU A 237 -14.65 -12.72 -1.44
C LEU A 237 -14.90 -14.07 -0.78
N GLU A 238 -15.98 -14.80 -1.14
CA GLU A 238 -16.27 -16.16 -0.67
C GLU A 238 -15.30 -17.21 -1.20
N VAL A 239 -14.64 -16.94 -2.34
CA VAL A 239 -13.50 -17.76 -2.78
C VAL A 239 -12.36 -17.61 -1.78
N HIS A 240 -12.20 -16.43 -1.22
CA HIS A 240 -11.28 -16.15 -0.15
C HIS A 240 -11.98 -16.38 1.21
N PRO A 241 -11.25 -16.50 2.33
CA PRO A 241 -11.85 -16.49 3.66
C PRO A 241 -11.90 -15.05 4.21
N LEU A 242 -12.27 -14.08 3.37
CA LEU A 242 -12.12 -12.65 3.68
C LEU A 242 -13.30 -12.07 4.47
N SER A 243 -12.95 -11.32 5.52
CA SER A 243 -13.68 -10.14 5.98
C SER A 243 -12.76 -8.93 5.77
N VAL A 244 -12.91 -8.25 4.62
CA VAL A 244 -12.16 -7.03 4.24
C VAL A 244 -12.72 -5.76 4.87
#